data_AF-Q5BSG4-F1
#
_entry.id   AF-Q5BSG4-F1
#
_cell.length_a   1.000
_cell.length_b   1.000
_cell.length_c   1.000
_cell.angle_alpha   90.00
_cell.angle_beta   90.00
_cell.angle_gamma   90.00
#
_symmetry.space_group_name_H-M   'P 1'
#
loop_
_entity.id
_entity.type
_entity.pdbx_description
1 polymer ?
#
loop_
_entity_poly.entity_id
_entity_poly.type
_entity_poly.pdbx_seq_one_letter_code
_entity_poly.pdbx_strand_id
1 'polypeptide(L)'
;INNASWLEMDKMIRAKKPTVNVEILFKICIDGNRIDEAIKLIHKLPPERMVRYWLMVGRIEEAIQVAVRERSEHDLLYIQREVGKTNKELYDRITNLRSQIR
;
A
#
# COMPACT_ATOMS: atom_id res chain seq x y z
N ILE A 1 -5.57 0.28 22.77
CA ILE A 1 -6.87 0.45 22.08
C ILE A 1 -7.74 -0.75 22.43
N ASN A 2 -8.92 -0.55 23.01
CA ASN A 2 -9.82 -1.66 23.36
C ASN A 2 -10.73 -2.03 22.17
N ASN A 3 -11.45 -3.15 22.24
CA ASN A 3 -12.32 -3.62 21.15
C ASN A 3 -13.46 -2.64 20.79
N ALA A 4 -13.94 -1.83 21.74
CA ALA A 4 -15.00 -0.86 21.49
C ALA A 4 -14.54 0.30 20.60
N SER A 5 -13.32 0.81 20.81
CA SER A 5 -12.74 1.88 19.98
C SER A 5 -12.57 1.46 18.52
N TRP A 6 -12.29 0.17 18.25
CA TRP A 6 -12.22 -0.35 16.88
C TRP A 6 -13.58 -0.42 16.20
N LEU A 7 -14.63 -0.72 16.95
CA LEU A 7 -16.00 -0.80 16.44
C LEU A 7 -16.54 0.58 16.04
N GLU A 8 -16.13 1.62 16.77
CA GLU A 8 -16.37 3.02 16.37
C GLU A 8 -15.58 3.42 15.13
N MET A 9 -14.29 3.05 15.06
CA MET A 9 -13.47 3.27 13.87
C MET A 9 -14.10 2.66 12.61
N ASP A 10 -14.58 1.42 12.71
CA ASP A 10 -15.21 0.69 11.62
C ASP A 10 -16.54 1.35 11.17
N LYS A 11 -17.30 1.95 12.10
CA LYS A 11 -18.46 2.80 11.76
C LYS A 11 -18.04 4.07 11.02
N MET A 12 -16.96 4.73 11.45
CA MET A 12 -16.44 5.94 10.81
C MET A 12 -15.92 5.67 9.40
N ILE A 13 -15.22 4.55 9.19
CA ILE A 13 -14.70 4.11 7.89
C ILE A 13 -15.84 3.87 6.88
N ARG A 14 -16.97 3.34 7.34
CA ARG A 14 -18.15 3.07 6.50
C ARG A 14 -18.99 4.29 6.15
N ALA A 15 -18.79 5.43 6.81
CA ALA A 15 -19.56 6.64 6.51
C ALA A 15 -19.25 7.16 5.09
N LYS A 16 -20.29 7.61 4.36
CA LYS A 16 -20.18 8.13 2.97
C LYS A 16 -19.25 9.34 2.84
N LYS A 17 -19.09 10.14 3.89
CA LYS A 17 -18.08 11.19 4.04
C LYS A 17 -17.36 10.93 5.36
N PRO A 18 -16.17 10.32 5.35
CA PRO A 18 -15.38 10.15 6.55
C PRO A 18 -15.05 11.53 7.12
N THR A 19 -15.40 11.79 8.37
CA THR A 19 -15.01 13.04 9.06
C THR A 19 -13.51 13.11 9.33
N VAL A 20 -12.82 11.97 9.18
CA VAL A 20 -11.40 11.77 9.43
C VAL A 20 -10.71 11.44 8.11
N ASN A 21 -9.52 11.99 7.88
CA ASN A 21 -8.71 11.69 6.70
C ASN A 21 -8.40 10.18 6.65
N VAL A 22 -8.71 9.54 5.52
CA VAL A 22 -8.55 8.10 5.32
C VAL A 22 -7.08 7.67 5.43
N GLU A 23 -6.12 8.52 5.08
CA GLU A 23 -4.68 8.25 5.29
C GLU A 23 -4.34 8.09 6.77
N ILE A 24 -4.97 8.88 7.65
CA ILE A 24 -4.76 8.78 9.10
C ILE A 24 -5.33 7.46 9.61
N LEU A 25 -6.53 7.09 9.15
CA LEU A 25 -7.16 5.82 9.51
C LEU A 25 -6.32 4.63 9.03
N PHE A 26 -5.81 4.69 7.80
CA PHE A 26 -4.90 3.69 7.26
C PHE A 26 -3.66 3.54 8.14
N LYS A 27 -3.02 4.65 8.50
CA LYS A 27 -1.84 4.62 9.37
C LYS A 27 -2.14 4.03 10.75
N ILE A 28 -3.27 4.37 11.36
CA ILE A 28 -3.71 3.77 12.63
C ILE A 28 -3.89 2.25 12.49
N CYS A 29 -4.45 1.77 11.37
CA CYS A 29 -4.55 0.34 11.11
C CYS A 29 -3.18 -0.33 11.00
N ILE A 30 -2.22 0.27 10.30
CA ILE A 30 -0.84 -0.22 10.19
C ILE A 30 -0.16 -0.27 11.56
N ASP A 31 -0.19 0.84 12.31
CA ASP A 31 0.43 0.96 13.63
C ASP A 31 -0.20 -0.02 14.65
N GLY A 32 -1.48 -0.36 14.46
CA GLY A 32 -2.20 -1.37 15.24
C GLY A 32 -2.04 -2.81 14.77
N ASN A 33 -1.19 -3.08 13.76
CA ASN A 33 -1.01 -4.38 13.11
C ASN A 33 -2.33 -4.99 12.57
N ARG A 34 -3.27 -4.14 12.13
CA ARG A 34 -4.58 -4.49 11.55
C ARG A 34 -4.51 -4.43 10.02
N ILE A 35 -3.63 -5.24 9.44
CA ILE A 35 -3.34 -5.19 8.00
C ILE A 35 -4.58 -5.46 7.14
N ASP A 36 -5.46 -6.37 7.54
CA ASP A 36 -6.70 -6.66 6.81
C ASP A 36 -7.65 -5.45 6.72
N GLU A 37 -7.72 -4.64 7.78
CA GLU A 37 -8.52 -3.41 7.76
C GLU A 37 -7.84 -2.32 6.92
N ALA A 38 -6.51 -2.21 7.00
CA ALA A 38 -5.74 -1.29 6.18
C ALA A 38 -5.95 -1.55 4.68
N ILE A 39 -5.96 -2.82 4.25
CA ILE A 39 -6.18 -3.21 2.85
C ILE A 39 -7.56 -2.73 2.34
N LYS A 40 -8.61 -2.82 3.16
CA LYS A 40 -9.96 -2.35 2.77
C LYS A 40 -10.00 -0.83 2.51
N LEU A 41 -9.11 -0.07 3.16
CA LEU A 41 -9.02 1.37 3.00
C LEU A 41 -8.27 1.81 1.75
N ILE A 42 -7.46 0.93 1.13
CA ILE A 42 -6.58 1.31 0.01
C ILE A 42 -7.35 1.92 -1.16
N HIS A 43 -8.51 1.37 -1.51
CA HIS A 43 -9.36 1.89 -2.59
C HIS A 43 -9.91 3.30 -2.36
N LYS A 44 -9.84 3.79 -1.11
CA LYS A 44 -10.27 5.13 -0.71
C LYS A 44 -9.10 6.10 -0.53
N LEU A 45 -7.86 5.63 -0.68
CA LEU A 45 -6.67 6.45 -0.57
C LEU A 45 -6.36 7.16 -1.90
N PRO A 46 -5.63 8.28 -1.85
CA PRO A 46 -5.22 8.98 -3.06
C PRO A 46 -4.36 8.09 -3.97
N PRO A 47 -4.61 8.07 -5.28
CA PRO A 47 -3.91 7.20 -6.23
C PRO A 47 -2.42 7.55 -6.37
N GLU A 48 -2.01 8.79 -6.12
CA GLU A 48 -0.65 9.29 -6.34
C GLU A 48 0.40 8.61 -5.45
N ARG A 49 -0.03 7.90 -4.40
CA ARG A 49 0.85 7.19 -3.46
C ARG A 49 0.49 5.72 -3.30
N MET A 50 -0.26 5.18 -4.27
CA MET A 50 -0.83 3.83 -4.19
C MET A 50 0.23 2.74 -3.99
N VAL A 51 1.38 2.86 -4.67
CA VAL A 51 2.53 1.95 -4.49
C VAL A 51 3.00 1.89 -3.05
N ARG A 52 3.14 3.06 -2.39
CA ARG A 52 3.58 3.15 -1.00
C ARG A 52 2.59 2.47 -0.06
N TYR A 53 1.29 2.65 -0.28
CA TYR A 53 0.27 2.03 0.57
C TYR A 53 0.28 0.50 0.46
N TRP A 54 0.47 -0.06 -0.74
CA TRP A 54 0.61 -1.50 -0.92
C TRP A 54 1.87 -2.06 -0.25
N LEU A 55 3.00 -1.35 -0.32
CA LEU A 55 4.22 -1.77 0.37
C LEU A 55 4.07 -1.75 1.90
N MET A 56 3.37 -0.75 2.46
CA MET A 56 3.11 -0.67 3.91
C MET A 56 2.30 -1.86 4.47
N VAL A 57 1.46 -2.49 3.64
CA VAL A 57 0.71 -3.72 4.00
C VAL A 57 1.42 -5.01 3.58
N GLY A 58 2.66 -4.92 3.08
CA GLY A 58 3.46 -6.08 2.65
C GLY A 58 2.97 -6.73 1.35
N ARG A 59 2.18 -6.03 0.55
CA ARG A 59 1.60 -6.52 -0.72
C ARG A 59 2.43 -6.03 -1.90
N ILE A 60 3.58 -6.67 -2.09
CA ILE A 60 4.60 -6.27 -3.08
C ILE A 60 4.10 -6.49 -4.51
N GLU A 61 3.36 -7.57 -4.78
CA GLU A 61 2.87 -7.87 -6.13
C GLU A 61 1.89 -6.80 -6.61
N GLU A 62 0.97 -6.39 -5.76
CA GLU A 62 0.01 -5.32 -6.02
C GLU A 62 0.72 -3.99 -6.25
N ALA A 63 1.78 -3.70 -5.47
CA ALA A 63 2.63 -2.53 -5.70
C ALA A 63 3.30 -2.56 -7.08
N ILE A 64 3.85 -3.71 -7.49
CA ILE A 64 4.46 -3.90 -8.82
C ILE A 64 3.42 -3.69 -9.93
N GLN A 65 2.23 -4.27 -9.79
CA GLN A 65 1.16 -4.14 -10.79
C GLN A 65 0.76 -2.67 -10.99
N VAL A 66 0.65 -1.89 -9.92
CA VAL A 66 0.37 -0.45 -10.00
C VAL A 66 1.49 0.27 -10.76
N ALA A 67 2.75 0.06 -10.35
CA ALA A 67 3.89 0.73 -10.97
C ALA A 67 4.07 0.37 -12.46
N VAL A 68 3.85 -0.88 -12.84
CA VAL A 68 3.88 -1.33 -14.24
C VAL A 68 2.74 -0.70 -15.04
N ARG A 69 1.51 -0.70 -14.51
CA ARG A 69 0.33 -0.11 -15.17
C ARG A 69 0.52 1.38 -15.43
N GLU A 70 1.11 2.08 -14.47
CA GLU A 70 1.40 3.51 -14.56
C GLU A 70 2.69 3.82 -15.33
N ARG A 71 3.41 2.78 -15.80
CA ARG A 71 4.69 2.88 -16.49
C ARG A 71 5.70 3.74 -15.71
N SER A 72 5.67 3.62 -14.38
CA SER A 72 6.50 4.42 -13.47
C SER A 72 7.80 3.68 -13.15
N GLU A 73 8.89 4.05 -13.82
CA GLU A 73 10.22 3.52 -13.49
C GLU A 73 10.62 3.90 -12.05
N HIS A 74 10.24 5.11 -11.62
CA HIS A 74 10.52 5.61 -10.28
C HIS A 74 9.92 4.70 -9.20
N ASP A 75 8.67 4.28 -9.37
CA ASP A 75 8.01 3.42 -8.39
C ASP A 75 8.55 2.00 -8.40
N LEU A 76 8.90 1.46 -9.58
CA LEU A 76 9.58 0.17 -9.64
C LEU A 76 10.96 0.22 -8.96
N LEU A 77 11.70 1.31 -9.11
CA LEU A 77 12.96 1.51 -8.39
C LEU A 77 12.75 1.61 -6.89
N TYR A 78 11.68 2.28 -6.45
CA TYR A 78 11.31 2.33 -5.03
C TYR A 78 10.99 0.93 -4.49
N ILE A 79 10.12 0.17 -5.15
CA ILE A 79 9.79 -1.21 -4.77
C ILE A 79 11.05 -2.08 -4.71
N GLN A 80 11.93 -1.97 -5.72
CA GLN A 80 13.18 -2.73 -5.78
C GLN A 80 14.09 -2.47 -4.56
N ARG A 81 14.14 -1.22 -4.08
CA ARG A 81 14.92 -0.86 -2.89
C ARG A 81 14.33 -1.49 -1.62
N GLU A 82 13.00 -1.48 -1.49
CA GLU A 82 12.31 -2.05 -0.33
C GLU A 82 12.42 -3.58 -0.28
N VAL A 83 12.33 -4.26 -1.43
CA VAL A 83 12.54 -5.72 -1.52
C VAL A 83 13.98 -6.09 -1.14
N GLY A 84 14.95 -5.26 -1.55
CA GLY A 84 16.36 -5.50 -1.31
C GLY A 84 16.92 -6.70 -2.07
N LYS A 85 18.25 -6.90 -1.99
CA LYS A 85 18.94 -7.98 -2.72
C LYS A 85 18.79 -9.37 -2.08
N THR A 86 18.20 -9.42 -0.88
CA THR A 86 17.97 -10.69 -0.15
C THR A 86 16.97 -11.57 -0.87
N ASN A 87 15.97 -10.97 -1.52
CA ASN A 87 15.06 -11.68 -2.42
C ASN A 87 15.51 -11.48 -3.87
N LYS A 88 16.50 -12.27 -4.29
CA LYS A 88 17.12 -12.15 -5.61
C LYS A 88 16.13 -12.32 -6.76
N GLU A 89 15.19 -13.26 -6.64
CA GLU A 89 14.19 -13.53 -7.68
C GLU A 89 13.31 -12.30 -7.96
N LEU A 90 12.71 -11.72 -6.90
CA LEU A 90 11.91 -10.50 -7.05
C LEU A 90 12.75 -9.32 -7.53
N TYR A 91 13.97 -9.18 -7.01
CA TYR A 91 14.87 -8.10 -7.40
C TYR A 91 15.23 -8.15 -8.90
N ASP A 92 15.56 -9.34 -9.42
CA ASP A 92 15.88 -9.55 -10.83
C ASP A 92 14.62 -9.37 -11.70
N ARG A 93 13.46 -9.83 -11.26
CA ARG A 93 12.17 -9.58 -11.95
C ARG A 93 11.88 -8.08 -12.07
N ILE A 94 12.03 -7.31 -11.00
CA ILE A 94 11.80 -5.85 -11.04
C ILE A 94 12.83 -5.17 -11.96
N THR A 95 14.07 -5.64 -11.98
CA THR A 95 15.10 -5.15 -12.94
C THR A 95 14.63 -5.33 -14.39
N ASN A 96 14.11 -6.51 -14.72
CA ASN A 96 13.60 -6.82 -16.06
C ASN A 96 12.34 -6.00 -16.43
N LEU A 97 11.47 -5.71 -15.45
CA LEU A 97 10.30 -4.85 -15.67
C LEU A 97 10.72 -3.41 -15.96
N ARG A 98 11.70 -2.88 -15.21
CA ARG A 98 12.24 -1.53 -15.43
C ARG A 98 12.84 -1.37 -16.83
N SER A 99 13.56 -2.38 -17.33
CA SER A 99 14.13 -2.33 -18.69
C SER A 99 13.08 -2.35 -19.82
N GLN A 100 11.85 -2.79 -19.55
CA GLN A 100 10.75 -2.81 -20.54
C GLN A 100 9.97 -1.50 -20.61
N ILE A 101 10.11 -0.64 -19.59
CA ILE A 101 9.39 0.63 -19.48
C ILE A 101 10.26 1.81 -19.95
N ARG A 102 11.58 1.63 -19.92
CA ARG A 102 12.58 2.56 -20.46
C ARG A 102 12.56 2.60 -21.98
#